data_AF-A0A9P5PHC8-F1
#
_entry.id   AF-A0A9P5PHC8-F1
#
_cell.length_a   1.000
_cell.length_b   1.000
_cell.length_c   1.000
_cell.angle_alpha   90.00
_cell.angle_beta   90.00
_cell.angle_gamma   90.00
#
_symmetry.space_group_name_H-M   'P 1'
#
loop_
_entity.id
_entity.type
_entity.pdbx_description
1 polymer ?
#
loop_
_entity_poly.entity_id
_entity_poly.type
_entity_poly.pdbx_seq_one_letter_code
_entity_poly.pdbx_strand_id
1 'polypeptide(L)'
;MHLPHSVFSVRQLDLFLWMLKVLGVDNTPSVKRMNEVDKKLQALYSIQTIKYKGALGHTYYTNSLADIISQEMANPKVHPHLSFYPEQVGQDLSEARQFAHWLHEVPDDKMGPMLHVGDTDYYVFEPAMLQSGKI
;
A
#
# COMPACT_ATOMS: atom_id res chain seq x y z
N MET A 1 -17.59 1.88 -14.06
CA MET A 1 -16.14 2.01 -13.98
C MET A 1 -15.82 2.44 -12.56
N HIS A 2 -15.04 1.64 -11.83
CA HIS A 2 -14.70 1.92 -10.43
C HIS A 2 -13.17 1.88 -10.28
N LEU A 3 -12.51 2.77 -11.00
CA LEU A 3 -11.09 3.03 -10.78
C LEU A 3 -10.95 3.97 -9.57
N PRO A 4 -9.96 3.76 -8.70
CA PRO A 4 -9.66 4.73 -7.65
C PRO A 4 -9.47 6.11 -8.29
N HIS A 5 -10.25 7.09 -7.82
CA HIS A 5 -10.32 8.48 -8.31
C HIS A 5 -11.01 8.73 -9.66
N SER A 6 -11.66 7.75 -10.28
CA SER A 6 -12.53 8.00 -11.44
C SER A 6 -14.01 7.97 -11.03
N VAL A 7 -14.65 9.13 -11.07
CA VAL A 7 -16.08 9.31 -10.78
C VAL A 7 -16.98 9.27 -12.02
N PHE A 8 -16.43 8.94 -13.20
CA PHE A 8 -17.20 8.97 -14.44
C PHE A 8 -18.15 7.78 -14.56
N SER A 9 -19.43 8.11 -14.78
CA SER A 9 -20.40 7.16 -15.32
C SER A 9 -20.01 6.71 -16.73
N VAL A 10 -20.56 5.59 -17.16
CA VAL A 10 -20.36 5.08 -18.53
C VAL A 10 -20.81 6.12 -19.58
N ARG A 11 -21.88 6.87 -19.31
CA ARG A 11 -22.38 7.92 -20.21
C ARG A 11 -21.44 9.11 -20.31
N GLN A 12 -20.84 9.51 -19.19
CA GLN A 12 -19.83 10.57 -19.19
C GLN A 12 -18.58 10.13 -19.95
N LEU A 13 -18.13 8.89 -19.75
CA LEU A 13 -17.01 8.34 -20.49
C LEU A 13 -17.27 8.31 -22.00
N ASP A 14 -18.47 7.91 -22.41
CA ASP A 14 -18.89 7.91 -23.82
C ASP A 14 -18.89 9.32 -24.42
N LEU A 15 -19.38 10.32 -23.66
CA LEU A 15 -19.31 11.73 -24.05
C LEU A 15 -17.86 12.22 -24.24
N PHE A 16 -16.96 11.86 -23.33
CA PHE A 16 -15.54 12.24 -23.45
C PHE A 16 -14.87 11.56 -24.65
N LEU A 17 -15.14 10.27 -24.89
CA LEU A 17 -14.62 9.56 -26.06
C LEU A 17 -15.15 10.14 -27.37
N TRP A 18 -16.43 10.53 -27.40
CA TRP A 18 -17.01 11.24 -28.54
C TRP A 18 -16.33 12.60 -28.76
N MET A 19 -16.11 13.37 -27.70
CA MET A 19 -15.44 14.66 -27.78
C MET A 19 -14.00 14.52 -28.31
N LEU A 20 -13.24 13.54 -27.81
CA LEU A 20 -11.89 13.25 -28.32
C LEU A 20 -11.89 12.89 -29.81
N LYS A 21 -12.90 12.14 -30.25
CA LYS A 21 -13.08 11.79 -31.66
C LYS A 21 -13.38 13.02 -32.54
N VAL A 22 -14.23 13.94 -32.07
CA VAL A 22 -14.54 15.19 -32.78
C VAL A 22 -13.32 16.10 -32.86
N LEU A 23 -12.47 16.10 -31.84
CA LEU A 23 -11.21 16.85 -31.81
C LEU A 23 -10.10 16.21 -32.66
N GLY A 24 -10.37 15.11 -33.36
CA GLY A 24 -9.41 14.44 -34.23
C GLY A 24 -8.30 13.71 -33.48
N VAL A 25 -8.52 13.33 -32.22
CA VAL A 25 -7.56 12.53 -31.46
C VAL A 25 -7.61 11.09 -31.97
N ASP A 26 -6.50 10.63 -32.55
CA ASP A 26 -6.35 9.24 -32.99
C ASP A 26 -6.13 8.29 -31.80
N ASN A 27 -6.40 7.00 -32.00
CA ASN A 27 -6.16 5.93 -31.01
C ASN A 27 -6.94 6.04 -29.67
N THR A 28 -8.13 6.64 -29.68
CA THR A 28 -8.98 6.67 -28.49
C THR A 28 -9.49 5.27 -28.10
N PRO A 29 -9.43 4.86 -26.82
CA PRO A 29 -9.95 3.58 -26.38
C PRO A 29 -11.48 3.54 -26.50
N SER A 30 -12.06 2.34 -26.65
CA SER A 30 -13.51 2.18 -26.54
C SER A 30 -13.95 2.07 -25.08
N VAL A 31 -15.21 2.39 -24.80
CA VAL A 31 -15.85 2.15 -23.49
C VAL A 31 -15.65 0.70 -23.03
N LYS A 32 -15.77 -0.25 -23.97
CA LYS A 32 -15.57 -1.69 -23.69
C LYS A 32 -14.14 -1.97 -23.25
N ARG A 33 -13.15 -1.45 -23.99
CA ARG A 33 -11.72 -1.63 -23.66
C ARG A 33 -11.39 -1.02 -22.30
N MET A 34 -11.98 0.14 -21.99
CA MET A 34 -11.82 0.78 -20.68
C MET A 34 -12.39 -0.09 -19.54
N ASN A 35 -13.57 -0.68 -19.73
CA ASN A 35 -14.15 -1.61 -18.74
C ASN A 35 -13.33 -2.90 -18.58
N GLU A 36 -12.72 -3.41 -19.64
CA GLU A 36 -11.82 -4.58 -19.56
C GLU A 36 -10.55 -4.27 -18.77
N VAL A 37 -9.97 -3.08 -18.96
CA VAL A 37 -8.84 -2.61 -18.15
C VAL A 37 -9.24 -2.44 -16.69
N ASP A 38 -10.39 -1.82 -16.41
CA ASP A 38 -10.92 -1.67 -15.04
C ASP A 38 -11.08 -3.03 -14.34
N LYS A 39 -11.65 -4.03 -15.02
CA LYS A 39 -11.77 -5.39 -14.48
C LYS A 39 -10.41 -6.03 -14.18
N LYS A 40 -9.42 -5.85 -15.06
CA LYS A 40 -8.07 -6.38 -14.84
C LYS A 40 -7.40 -5.70 -13.65
N LEU A 41 -7.52 -4.38 -13.55
CA LEU A 41 -6.97 -3.62 -12.43
C LEU A 41 -7.63 -4.00 -11.10
N GLN A 42 -8.96 -4.17 -11.07
CA GLN A 42 -9.66 -4.66 -9.90
C GLN A 42 -9.23 -6.09 -9.55
N ALA A 43 -9.05 -6.97 -10.54
CA ALA A 43 -8.58 -8.33 -10.26
C ALA A 43 -7.18 -8.37 -9.62
N LEU A 44 -6.31 -7.41 -9.95
CA LEU A 44 -4.93 -7.35 -9.45
C LEU A 44 -4.79 -6.56 -8.15
N TYR A 45 -5.54 -5.47 -8.01
CA TYR A 45 -5.32 -4.46 -6.96
C TYR A 45 -6.60 -4.09 -6.21
N SER A 46 -7.71 -4.82 -6.34
CA SER A 46 -8.88 -4.55 -5.50
C SER A 46 -8.62 -5.01 -4.09
N ILE A 47 -9.15 -4.25 -3.13
CA ILE A 47 -9.28 -4.70 -1.75
C ILE A 47 -10.42 -5.73 -1.72
N GLN A 48 -10.14 -6.93 -1.22
CA GLN A 48 -11.15 -7.97 -1.10
C GLN A 48 -12.14 -7.64 0.02
N THR A 49 -13.43 -7.80 -0.26
CA THR A 49 -14.48 -7.74 0.76
C THR A 49 -14.83 -9.15 1.20
N ILE A 50 -14.51 -9.48 2.45
CA ILE A 50 -14.69 -10.78 3.07
C ILE A 50 -16.05 -10.79 3.79
N LYS A 51 -16.85 -11.82 3.52
CA LYS A 51 -18.14 -12.03 4.17
C LYS A 51 -17.97 -12.86 5.43
N TYR A 52 -18.53 -12.38 6.54
CA TYR A 52 -18.55 -13.07 7.82
C TYR A 52 -19.98 -13.31 8.30
N LYS A 53 -20.13 -14.35 9.12
CA LYS A 53 -21.35 -14.61 9.89
C LYS A 53 -21.03 -14.36 11.36
N GLY A 54 -21.67 -13.36 11.96
CA GLY A 54 -21.51 -13.02 13.36
C GLY A 54 -22.06 -14.12 14.27
N ALA A 55 -21.58 -14.14 15.51
CA ALA A 55 -22.00 -15.12 16.52
C ALA A 55 -23.53 -15.08 16.77
N LEU A 56 -24.16 -13.91 16.58
CA LEU A 56 -25.61 -13.72 16.69
C LEU A 56 -26.38 -13.97 15.38
N GLY A 57 -25.75 -14.57 14.37
CA GLY A 57 -26.39 -14.96 13.11
C GLY A 57 -26.50 -13.86 12.04
N HIS A 58 -26.16 -12.61 12.36
CA HIS A 58 -26.13 -11.53 11.37
C HIS A 58 -24.96 -11.70 10.39
N THR A 59 -25.18 -11.37 9.12
CA THR A 59 -24.11 -11.31 8.12
C THR A 59 -23.50 -9.91 8.12
N TYR A 60 -22.18 -9.84 8.16
CA TYR A 60 -21.45 -8.58 7.97
C TYR A 60 -20.29 -8.79 6.99
N TYR A 61 -19.74 -7.68 6.50
CA TYR A 61 -18.65 -7.68 5.53
C TYR A 61 -17.51 -6.83 6.07
N THR A 62 -16.28 -7.29 5.88
CA THR A 62 -15.09 -6.50 6.19
C THR A 62 -14.17 -6.48 4.99
N ASN A 63 -13.39 -5.42 4.85
CA ASN A 63 -12.34 -5.38 3.85
C ASN A 63 -11.10 -6.11 4.38
N SER A 64 -10.34 -6.73 3.48
CA SER A 64 -9.06 -7.38 3.79
C SER A 64 -8.08 -6.33 4.31
N LEU A 65 -7.70 -6.44 5.58
CA LEU A 65 -6.71 -5.57 6.18
C LEU A 65 -5.33 -5.75 5.51
N ALA A 66 -5.01 -6.98 5.11
CA ALA A 66 -3.76 -7.28 4.42
C ALA A 66 -3.68 -6.55 3.08
N ASP A 67 -4.78 -6.52 2.31
CA ASP A 67 -4.84 -5.82 1.02
C ASP A 67 -4.68 -4.30 1.22
N ILE A 68 -5.30 -3.75 2.26
CA ILE A 68 -5.17 -2.32 2.62
C ILE A 68 -3.72 -1.99 2.96
N ILE A 69 -3.10 -2.75 3.86
CA ILE A 69 -1.70 -2.53 4.26
C ILE A 69 -0.78 -2.63 3.04
N SER A 70 -0.98 -3.63 2.19
CA SER A 70 -0.21 -3.80 0.95
C SER A 70 -0.29 -2.57 0.04
N GLN A 71 -1.49 -1.98 -0.12
CA GLN A 71 -1.66 -0.77 -0.92
C GLN A 71 -0.99 0.46 -0.29
N GLU A 72 -1.12 0.64 1.02
CA GLU A 72 -0.47 1.76 1.72
C GLU A 72 1.06 1.63 1.69
N MET A 73 1.59 0.41 1.82
CA MET A 73 3.02 0.14 1.66
C MET A 73 3.48 0.41 0.21
N ALA A 74 2.69 0.05 -0.80
CA ALA A 74 3.04 0.31 -2.20
C ALA A 74 2.88 1.78 -2.61
N ASN A 75 2.24 2.63 -1.79
CA ASN A 75 1.93 3.99 -2.14
C ASN A 75 3.14 4.91 -1.97
N PRO A 76 3.71 5.47 -3.06
CA PRO A 76 4.91 6.30 -2.98
C PRO A 76 4.71 7.63 -2.25
N LYS A 77 3.45 8.07 -2.05
CA LYS A 77 3.13 9.27 -1.28
C LYS A 77 2.99 8.99 0.21
N VAL A 78 2.64 7.76 0.59
CA VAL A 78 2.42 7.38 1.99
C VAL A 78 3.67 6.73 2.57
N HIS A 79 4.37 5.89 1.80
CA HIS A 79 5.57 5.18 2.23
C HIS A 79 6.63 6.08 2.90
N PRO A 80 6.94 7.31 2.44
CA PRO A 80 7.91 8.18 3.10
C PRO A 80 7.52 8.64 4.51
N HIS A 81 6.23 8.54 4.85
CA HIS A 81 5.69 8.89 6.16
C HIS A 81 5.51 7.67 7.08
N LEU A 82 5.75 6.46 6.57
CA LEU A 82 5.74 5.24 7.37
C LEU A 82 7.10 5.07 8.05
N SER A 83 7.06 4.68 9.31
CA SER A 83 8.25 4.41 10.11
C SER A 83 8.26 2.95 10.51
N PHE A 84 9.32 2.23 10.09
CA PHE A 84 9.39 0.77 10.23
C PHE A 84 10.29 0.30 11.37
N TYR A 85 11.16 1.18 11.88
CA TYR A 85 12.14 0.84 12.90
C TYR A 85 11.83 1.54 14.22
N PRO A 86 12.10 0.89 15.34
CA PRO A 86 12.03 1.52 16.64
C PRO A 86 13.11 2.60 16.74
N GLU A 87 12.79 3.66 17.45
CA GLU A 87 13.69 4.79 17.65
C GLU A 87 13.99 4.96 19.13
N GLN A 88 15.28 4.99 19.48
CA GLN A 88 15.69 5.38 20.81
C GLN A 88 15.77 6.91 20.88
N VAL A 89 14.86 7.50 21.65
CA VAL A 89 14.88 8.92 22.01
C VAL A 89 15.15 9.08 23.51
N GLY A 90 15.37 10.33 23.95
CA GLY A 90 15.65 10.66 25.35
C GLY A 90 14.44 10.46 26.26
N GLN A 91 14.13 11.45 27.11
CA GLN A 91 13.04 11.32 28.08
C GLN A 91 11.64 11.53 27.50
N ASP A 92 11.51 12.32 26.43
CA ASP A 92 10.22 12.69 25.88
C ASP A 92 9.85 11.81 24.68
N LEU A 93 8.72 11.10 24.80
CA LEU A 93 8.14 10.27 23.76
C LEU A 93 6.98 11.01 23.08
N SER A 94 7.04 11.13 21.75
CA SER A 94 6.00 11.74 20.92
C SER A 94 5.26 10.72 20.05
N GLU A 95 5.89 9.61 19.70
CA GLU A 95 5.36 8.65 18.72
C GLU A 95 5.47 7.20 19.16
N ALA A 96 4.62 6.33 18.59
CA ALA A 96 4.57 4.93 18.96
C ALA A 96 5.91 4.19 18.75
N ARG A 97 6.65 4.50 17.68
CA ARG A 97 7.97 3.89 17.37
C ARG A 97 9.03 4.14 18.43
N GLN A 98 8.81 5.11 19.32
CA GLN A 98 9.78 5.54 20.33
C GLN A 98 9.63 4.79 21.65
N PHE A 99 8.55 4.02 21.83
CA PHE A 99 8.36 3.24 23.05
C PHE A 99 9.40 2.11 23.14
N ALA A 100 10.00 1.99 24.32
CA ALA A 100 11.00 0.98 24.67
C ALA A 100 10.56 -0.46 24.35
N HIS A 101 9.25 -0.75 24.37
CA HIS A 101 8.68 -2.05 24.03
C HIS A 101 9.12 -2.52 22.63
N TRP A 102 9.07 -1.63 21.63
CA TRP A 102 9.45 -1.97 20.25
C TRP A 102 10.95 -2.24 20.11
N LEU A 103 11.78 -1.66 20.97
CA LEU A 103 13.23 -1.80 20.92
C LEU A 103 13.74 -3.00 21.72
N HIS A 104 13.07 -3.37 22.81
CA HIS A 104 13.61 -4.33 23.78
C HIS A 104 12.80 -5.62 23.93
N GLU A 105 11.51 -5.61 23.59
CA GLU A 105 10.62 -6.74 23.89
C GLU A 105 10.16 -7.48 22.63
N VAL A 106 10.18 -6.83 21.46
CA VAL A 106 9.78 -7.47 20.20
C VAL A 106 10.94 -8.33 19.68
N PRO A 107 10.69 -9.63 19.40
CA PRO A 107 11.72 -10.50 18.83
C PRO A 107 12.23 -9.99 17.47
N ASP A 108 13.54 -10.08 17.25
CA ASP A 108 14.20 -9.62 16.02
C ASP A 108 13.60 -10.22 14.74
N ASP A 109 13.10 -11.48 14.79
CA ASP A 109 12.47 -12.17 13.66
C ASP A 109 11.04 -11.69 13.35
N LYS A 110 10.47 -10.84 14.21
CA LYS A 110 9.16 -10.17 14.02
C LYS A 110 9.30 -8.72 13.61
N MET A 111 10.51 -8.17 13.63
CA MET A 111 10.81 -6.79 13.24
C MET A 111 11.02 -6.68 11.73
N GLY A 112 11.26 -5.46 11.26
CA GLY A 112 11.60 -5.20 9.86
C GLY A 112 12.82 -6.06 9.43
N PRO A 113 12.71 -6.86 8.35
CA PRO A 113 13.69 -7.90 8.03
C PRO A 113 15.02 -7.36 7.50
N MET A 114 15.03 -6.10 7.08
CA MET A 114 16.11 -5.47 6.34
C MET A 114 16.12 -3.98 6.65
N LEU A 115 17.28 -3.33 6.62
CA LEU A 115 17.49 -1.88 6.61
C LEU A 115 18.20 -1.48 5.32
N HIS A 116 17.65 -0.51 4.60
CA HIS A 116 18.27 0.06 3.40
C HIS A 116 19.01 1.34 3.77
N VAL A 117 20.34 1.39 3.57
CA VAL A 117 21.18 2.56 3.83
C VAL A 117 22.03 2.87 2.60
N GLY A 118 21.75 3.98 1.94
CA GLY A 118 22.43 4.32 0.68
C GLY A 118 22.09 3.31 -0.41
N ASP A 119 23.10 2.62 -0.95
CA ASP A 119 22.92 1.55 -1.95
C ASP A 119 23.10 0.15 -1.34
N THR A 120 23.01 0.02 -0.01
CA THR A 120 23.28 -1.24 0.70
C THR A 120 22.11 -1.66 1.56
N ASP A 121 21.73 -2.92 1.40
CA ASP A 121 20.74 -3.60 2.22
C ASP A 121 21.46 -4.38 3.33
N TYR A 122 20.98 -4.25 4.56
CA TYR A 122 21.45 -4.98 5.73
C TYR A 122 20.31 -5.82 6.27
N TYR A 123 20.51 -7.12 6.46
CA TYR A 123 19.48 -8.01 6.99
C TYR A 123 19.67 -8.29 8.47
N VAL A 124 18.56 -8.59 9.16
CA VAL A 124 18.61 -9.05 10.55
C VAL A 124 19.45 -10.35 10.62
N PHE A 125 20.39 -10.41 11.57
CA PHE A 125 21.40 -11.47 11.72
C PHE A 125 22.46 -11.57 10.63
N GLU A 126 22.52 -10.62 9.69
CA GLU A 126 23.63 -10.52 8.76
C GLU A 126 24.87 -9.96 9.45
N PRO A 127 26.04 -10.62 9.35
CA PRO A 127 27.28 -10.05 9.83
C PRO A 127 27.63 -8.78 9.04
N ALA A 128 27.68 -7.63 9.71
CA ALA A 128 28.10 -6.36 9.13
C ALA A 128 29.38 -5.85 9.81
N MET A 129 30.26 -5.23 9.03
CA MET A 129 31.49 -4.62 9.54
C MET A 129 31.27 -3.12 9.75
N LEU A 130 31.61 -2.62 10.95
CA LEU A 130 31.59 -1.18 11.20
C LEU A 130 32.58 -0.46 10.28
N GLN A 131 32.23 0.74 9.81
CA GLN A 131 33.17 1.59 9.04
C GLN A 131 34.47 1.87 9.82
N SER A 132 34.41 1.85 11.15
CA SER A 132 35.58 2.00 12.03
C SER A 132 36.53 0.80 12.01
N GLY A 133 36.12 -0.35 11.46
CA GLY A 133 36.86 -1.61 11.49
C GLY A 133 37.04 -2.22 12.88
N LYS A 134 36.34 -1.68 13.89
CA LYS A 134 36.40 -2.17 15.28
C LYS A 134 35.25 -3.15 15.52
N ILE A 135 35.51 -4.13 16.39
CA ILE A 135 34.53 -5.07 16.94
C ILE A 135 34.08 -4.54 18.29
#